data_AF-A0A2V6JP37-F1
#
_entry.id   AF-A0A2V6JP37-F1
#
_cell.length_a   1.000
_cell.length_b   1.000
_cell.length_c   1.000
_cell.angle_alpha   90.00
_cell.angle_beta   90.00
_cell.angle_gamma   90.00
#
_symmetry.space_group_name_H-M   'P 1'
#
loop_
_entity.id
_entity.type
_entity.pdbx_description
1 polymer ?
#
loop_
_entity_poly.entity_id
_entity_poly.type
_entity_poly.pdbx_seq_one_letter_code
_entity_poly.pdbx_strand_id
1 'polypeptide(L)'
;MHASSIALHLNLDDAWQTDAMRLAVVDARNWGPQLRYSAPPRLVTEFYGEHETHLASPFMLYGSGDFHYLTALRLRRVAEPIIVVSFDNHPDWDVRPPKWGCGGWVNRALELPQVRRVSVWGCGNFECWWPHQIFGNRRAERAGILEVHPWA
;
A
#
# COMPACT_ATOMS: atom_id res chain seq x y z
N MET A 1 5.25 24.10 18.09
CA MET A 1 4.08 23.23 17.83
C MET A 1 4.61 21.81 17.86
N HIS A 2 4.25 21.02 18.87
CA HIS A 2 4.67 19.62 18.91
C HIS A 2 3.84 18.85 17.88
N ALA A 3 4.51 18.39 16.82
CA ALA A 3 3.95 17.45 15.86
C ALA A 3 3.32 16.26 16.62
N SER A 4 2.05 15.99 16.34
CA SER A 4 1.36 14.82 16.88
C SER A 4 2.08 13.55 16.43
N SER A 5 2.46 12.69 17.38
CA SER A 5 3.12 11.40 17.10
C SER A 5 2.21 10.37 16.40
N ILE A 6 0.94 10.72 16.19
CA ILE A 6 -0.10 9.81 15.72
C ILE A 6 -0.33 9.93 14.21
N ALA A 7 -0.02 11.08 13.61
CA ALA A 7 -0.39 11.41 12.24
C ALA A 7 0.75 12.13 11.48
N LEU A 8 1.10 11.61 10.31
CA LEU A 8 2.24 12.08 9.51
C LEU A 8 1.86 12.25 8.02
N HIS A 9 2.40 13.28 7.38
CA HIS A 9 2.41 13.42 5.93
C HIS A 9 3.83 13.14 5.41
N LEU A 10 4.01 12.03 4.70
CA LEU A 10 5.25 11.71 4.00
C LEU A 10 5.14 12.21 2.56
N ASN A 11 5.71 13.38 2.29
CA ASN A 11 5.55 14.05 1.01
C ASN A 11 6.47 13.42 -0.04
N LEU A 12 5.88 12.70 -1.01
CA LEU A 12 6.59 12.03 -2.10
C LEU A 12 6.53 12.81 -3.42
N ASP A 13 5.52 13.66 -3.63
CA ASP A 13 5.27 14.30 -4.92
C ASP A 13 4.39 15.56 -4.89
N ASP A 14 4.27 16.21 -3.73
CA ASP A 14 3.47 17.44 -3.55
C ASP A 14 1.96 17.29 -3.90
N ALA A 15 1.42 16.06 -3.89
CA ALA A 15 0.00 15.81 -4.16
C ALA A 15 -0.95 16.44 -3.11
N TRP A 16 -0.47 16.70 -1.90
CA TRP A 16 -1.27 17.22 -0.79
C TRP A 16 -0.71 18.54 -0.26
N GLN A 17 -1.57 19.54 -0.10
CA GLN A 17 -1.19 20.84 0.44
C GLN A 17 -0.90 20.73 1.95
N THR A 18 0.34 21.00 2.33
CA THR A 18 0.85 20.91 3.71
C THR A 18 0.02 21.72 4.73
N ASP A 19 -0.35 22.94 4.38
CA ASP A 19 -0.99 23.88 5.32
C ASP A 19 -2.45 23.51 5.64
N ALA A 20 -3.11 22.78 4.74
CA ALA A 20 -4.52 22.43 4.89
C ALA A 20 -4.75 21.34 5.96
N MET A 21 -3.77 20.47 6.18
CA MET A 21 -3.98 19.22 6.94
C MET A 21 -3.45 19.26 8.38
N ARG A 22 -2.65 20.28 8.73
CA ARG A 22 -2.00 20.42 10.06
C ARG A 22 -1.25 19.15 10.50
N LEU A 23 -0.71 18.38 9.55
CA LEU A 23 0.09 17.18 9.80
C LEU A 23 1.57 17.54 9.86
N ALA A 24 2.33 16.78 10.65
CA ALA A 24 3.78 16.84 10.58
C ALA A 24 4.24 16.35 9.21
N VAL A 25 5.13 17.08 8.55
CA VAL A 25 5.58 16.74 7.19
C VAL A 25 7.00 16.22 7.21
N VAL A 26 7.22 15.09 6.55
CA VAL A 26 8.53 14.55 6.23
C VAL A 26 8.70 14.68 4.71
N ASP A 27 9.73 15.40 4.29
CA ASP A 27 10.07 15.54 2.88
C ASP A 27 10.78 14.27 2.39
N ALA A 28 10.17 13.58 1.44
CA ALA A 28 10.71 12.40 0.77
C ALA A 28 10.61 12.53 -0.76
N ARG A 29 10.53 13.76 -1.29
CA ARG A 29 10.29 13.99 -2.73
C ARG A 29 11.39 13.44 -3.63
N ASN A 30 12.61 13.32 -3.11
CA ASN A 30 13.72 12.67 -3.83
C ASN A 30 13.42 11.19 -4.14
N TRP A 31 12.57 10.53 -3.36
CA TRP A 31 12.12 9.16 -3.58
C TRP A 31 10.94 9.07 -4.57
N GLY A 32 10.17 10.13 -4.75
CA GLY A 32 8.96 10.16 -5.59
C GLY A 32 9.17 9.58 -7.00
N PRO A 33 10.04 10.16 -7.84
CA PRO A 33 10.28 9.65 -9.20
C PRO A 33 10.80 8.21 -9.23
N GLN A 34 11.52 7.78 -8.19
CA GLN A 34 12.14 6.47 -8.11
C GLN A 34 11.17 5.36 -7.68
N LEU A 35 10.11 5.74 -6.98
CA LEU A 35 9.11 4.82 -6.41
C LEU A 35 7.77 4.86 -7.13
N ARG A 36 7.53 5.79 -8.06
CA ARG A 36 6.22 5.94 -8.70
C ARG A 36 5.83 4.69 -9.50
N TYR A 37 4.61 4.18 -9.27
CA TYR A 37 4.01 2.96 -9.84
C TYR A 37 4.67 1.64 -9.45
N SER A 38 5.99 1.56 -9.50
CA SER A 38 6.77 0.37 -9.17
C SER A 38 8.24 0.70 -8.96
N ALA A 39 8.96 -0.16 -8.26
CA ALA A 39 10.39 0.00 -8.03
C ALA A 39 11.12 -1.35 -7.91
N PRO A 40 12.43 -1.42 -8.23
CA PRO A 40 13.24 -2.60 -7.96
C PRO A 40 13.38 -2.83 -6.44
N PRO A 41 13.49 -4.09 -5.98
CA PRO A 41 13.58 -4.40 -4.55
C PRO A 41 14.69 -3.66 -3.78
N ARG A 42 15.81 -3.35 -4.45
CA ARG A 42 16.91 -2.56 -3.86
C ARG A 42 16.42 -1.18 -3.40
N LEU A 43 15.78 -0.42 -4.28
CA LEU A 43 15.29 0.93 -3.96
C LEU A 43 14.19 0.89 -2.90
N VAL A 44 13.31 -0.11 -2.94
CA VAL A 44 12.28 -0.29 -1.91
C VAL A 44 12.90 -0.58 -0.54
N THR A 45 13.99 -1.35 -0.50
CA THR A 45 14.71 -1.67 0.74
C THR A 45 15.43 -0.44 1.29
N GLU A 46 16.09 0.34 0.43
CA GLU A 46 16.75 1.59 0.80
C GLU A 46 15.74 2.62 1.35
N PHE A 47 14.63 2.84 0.63
CA PHE A 47 13.54 3.69 1.11
C PHE A 47 12.99 3.23 2.46
N TYR A 48 12.75 1.92 2.63
CA TYR A 48 12.27 1.39 3.90
C TYR A 48 13.27 1.65 5.04
N GLY A 49 14.58 1.47 4.81
CA GLY A 49 15.60 1.75 5.81
C GLY A 49 15.66 3.21 6.24
N GLU A 50 15.52 4.14 5.29
CA GLU A 50 15.54 5.58 5.59
C GLU A 50 14.25 6.08 6.28
N HIS A 51 13.11 5.48 5.96
CA HIS A 51 11.80 5.95 6.43
C HIS A 51 11.11 4.99 7.39
N GLU A 52 11.79 3.99 7.94
CA GLU A 52 11.18 2.96 8.80
C GLU A 52 10.37 3.55 9.97
N THR A 53 10.96 4.52 10.67
CA THR A 53 10.34 5.20 11.82
C THR A 53 9.10 6.00 11.40
N HIS A 54 9.17 6.67 10.24
CA HIS A 54 8.06 7.42 9.67
C HIS A 54 6.90 6.48 9.31
N LEU A 55 7.19 5.36 8.65
CA LEU A 55 6.22 4.36 8.20
C LEU A 55 5.44 3.71 9.36
N ALA A 56 5.97 3.76 10.58
CA ALA A 56 5.31 3.30 11.80
C ALA A 56 4.23 4.26 12.34
N SER A 57 4.05 5.45 11.74
CA SER A 57 2.99 6.38 12.16
C SER A 57 1.60 5.72 12.03
N PRO A 58 0.76 5.75 13.09
CA PRO A 58 -0.58 5.13 13.09
C PRO A 58 -1.45 5.63 11.94
N PHE A 59 -1.45 6.95 11.72
CA PHE A 59 -2.06 7.58 10.57
C PHE A 59 -0.97 8.16 9.68
N MET A 60 -1.06 7.90 8.37
CA MET A 60 -0.13 8.51 7.42
C MET A 60 -0.84 8.78 6.11
N LEU A 61 -0.54 9.96 5.57
CA LEU A 61 -0.83 10.37 4.22
C LEU A 61 0.47 10.42 3.42
N TYR A 62 0.51 9.90 2.20
CA TYR A 62 1.73 9.93 1.40
C TYR A 62 1.44 9.83 -0.09
N GLY A 63 2.14 10.67 -0.86
CA GLY A 63 2.13 10.70 -2.31
C GLY A 63 0.75 10.86 -2.97
N SER A 64 0.75 10.83 -4.30
CA SER A 64 -0.45 10.52 -5.10
C SER A 64 -0.83 9.03 -4.98
N GLY A 65 -1.93 8.63 -5.63
CA GLY A 65 -2.35 7.22 -5.68
C GLY A 65 -1.30 6.25 -6.25
N ASP A 66 -0.25 6.73 -6.91
CA ASP A 66 0.78 5.93 -7.60
C ASP A 66 1.83 5.32 -6.65
N PHE A 67 1.67 5.50 -5.34
CA PHE A 67 2.59 5.01 -4.30
C PHE A 67 1.95 3.99 -3.36
N HIS A 68 0.67 3.63 -3.56
CA HIS A 68 -0.09 2.84 -2.60
C HIS A 68 0.55 1.49 -2.28
N TYR A 69 1.38 0.93 -3.17
CA TYR A 69 2.08 -0.33 -2.92
C TYR A 69 3.07 -0.29 -1.74
N LEU A 70 3.49 0.92 -1.32
CA LEU A 70 4.28 1.14 -0.11
C LEU A 70 3.49 0.79 1.17
N THR A 71 2.17 0.60 1.09
CA THR A 71 1.35 0.08 2.20
C THR A 71 1.91 -1.23 2.74
N ALA A 72 2.36 -2.13 1.87
CA ALA A 72 2.93 -3.41 2.29
C ALA A 72 4.21 -3.26 3.15
N LEU A 73 4.96 -2.16 3.00
CA LEU A 73 6.08 -1.86 3.89
C LEU A 73 5.60 -1.40 5.27
N ARG A 74 4.56 -0.56 5.33
CA ARG A 74 4.00 -0.07 6.59
C ARG A 74 3.50 -1.21 7.46
N LEU A 75 2.85 -2.21 6.86
CA LEU A 75 2.34 -3.38 7.57
C LEU A 75 3.43 -4.18 8.31
N ARG A 76 4.71 -4.08 7.88
CA ARG A 76 5.84 -4.72 8.59
C ARG A 76 6.04 -4.19 10.01
N ARG A 77 5.58 -2.97 10.29
CA ARG A 77 5.70 -2.32 11.61
C ARG A 77 4.59 -2.70 12.59
N VAL A 78 3.55 -3.38 12.11
CA VAL A 78 2.49 -3.92 12.97
C VAL A 78 2.92 -5.30 13.43
N ALA A 79 3.08 -5.48 14.74
CA ALA A 79 3.57 -6.73 15.32
C ALA A 79 2.42 -7.72 15.58
N GLU A 80 1.25 -7.19 15.92
CA GLU A 80 0.07 -7.95 16.26
C GLU A 80 -0.59 -8.55 15.00
N PRO A 81 -1.31 -9.67 15.14
CA PRO A 81 -2.16 -10.18 14.07
C PRO A 81 -3.19 -9.13 13.61
N ILE A 82 -3.28 -8.90 12.31
CA ILE A 82 -4.18 -7.89 11.73
C ILE A 82 -5.00 -8.41 10.55
N ILE A 83 -6.10 -7.71 10.30
CA ILE A 83 -6.87 -7.77 9.06
C ILE A 83 -6.65 -6.44 8.34
N VAL A 84 -6.30 -6.50 7.06
CA VAL A 84 -6.19 -5.30 6.21
C VAL A 84 -7.52 -5.12 5.48
N VAL A 85 -8.12 -3.95 5.62
CA VAL A 85 -9.28 -3.53 4.84
C VAL A 85 -8.82 -2.44 3.88
N SER A 86 -8.86 -2.73 2.58
CA SER A 86 -8.49 -1.78 1.53
C SER A 86 -9.75 -1.27 0.85
N PHE A 87 -9.87 0.06 0.72
CA PHE A 87 -10.87 0.68 -0.12
C PHE A 87 -10.19 1.16 -1.38
N ASP A 88 -10.34 0.39 -2.45
CA ASP A 88 -9.66 0.66 -3.72
C ASP A 88 -10.52 0.20 -4.90
N ASN A 89 -10.41 0.95 -6.00
CA ASN A 89 -11.02 0.57 -7.26
C ASN A 89 -10.32 -0.63 -7.92
N HIS A 90 -9.11 -0.99 -7.47
CA HIS A 90 -8.34 -2.10 -8.01
C HIS A 90 -8.12 -3.17 -6.91
N PRO A 91 -8.10 -4.47 -7.26
CA PRO A 91 -7.86 -5.53 -6.28
C PRO A 91 -6.39 -5.69 -5.90
N ASP A 92 -5.46 -5.11 -6.68
CA ASP A 92 -4.00 -5.14 -6.49
C ASP A 92 -3.40 -6.52 -6.17
N TRP A 93 -4.00 -7.55 -6.75
CA TRP A 93 -3.73 -8.96 -6.51
C TRP A 93 -2.88 -9.63 -7.61
N ASP A 94 -2.35 -8.88 -8.57
CA ASP A 94 -1.62 -9.44 -9.72
C ASP A 94 -0.34 -10.15 -9.25
N VAL A 95 -0.20 -11.42 -9.63
CA VAL A 95 0.93 -12.27 -9.24
C VAL A 95 2.15 -12.10 -10.15
N ARG A 96 2.01 -11.37 -11.26
CA ARG A 96 3.09 -11.14 -12.23
C ARG A 96 4.04 -10.03 -11.77
N PRO A 97 5.25 -9.95 -12.35
CA PRO A 97 6.13 -8.81 -12.14
C PRO A 97 5.48 -7.48 -12.58
N PRO A 98 5.89 -6.34 -11.99
CA PRO A 98 6.93 -6.19 -10.98
C PRO A 98 6.51 -6.64 -9.57
N LYS A 99 7.44 -7.18 -8.78
CA LYS A 99 7.16 -7.63 -7.39
C LYS A 99 6.75 -6.47 -6.47
N TRP A 100 7.34 -5.30 -6.67
CA TRP A 100 6.99 -4.08 -5.94
C TRP A 100 6.38 -3.09 -6.92
N GLY A 101 5.05 -3.04 -6.95
CA GLY A 101 4.29 -2.09 -7.74
C GLY A 101 2.81 -2.13 -7.37
N CYS A 102 2.07 -1.14 -7.86
CA CYS A 102 0.68 -0.89 -7.54
C CYS A 102 -0.18 -2.15 -7.64
N GLY A 103 -0.29 -2.73 -8.84
CA GLY A 103 -1.22 -3.84 -9.12
C GLY A 103 -0.96 -5.17 -8.39
N GLY A 104 0.07 -5.28 -7.55
CA GLY A 104 0.44 -6.52 -6.87
C GLY A 104 0.76 -6.37 -5.38
N TRP A 105 0.45 -5.23 -4.75
CA TRP A 105 0.87 -4.98 -3.37
C TRP A 105 0.15 -5.86 -2.34
N VAL A 106 -1.09 -6.28 -2.62
CA VAL A 106 -1.83 -7.21 -1.74
C VAL A 106 -1.06 -8.50 -1.54
N ASN A 107 -0.35 -8.96 -2.58
CA ASN A 107 0.52 -10.13 -2.49
C ASN A 107 1.71 -9.91 -1.54
N ARG A 108 2.24 -8.68 -1.47
CA ARG A 108 3.31 -8.33 -0.52
C ARG A 108 2.78 -8.24 0.91
N ALA A 109 1.55 -7.77 1.09
CA ALA A 109 0.90 -7.78 2.40
C ALA A 109 0.66 -9.21 2.92
N LEU A 110 0.16 -10.10 2.06
CA LEU A 110 -0.10 -11.51 2.40
C LEU A 110 1.17 -12.35 2.62
N GLU A 111 2.35 -11.86 2.22
CA GLU A 111 3.64 -12.48 2.58
C GLU A 111 3.98 -12.28 4.07
N LEU A 112 3.31 -11.35 4.78
CA LEU A 112 3.57 -11.04 6.18
C LEU A 112 2.77 -11.98 7.10
N PRO A 113 3.42 -12.72 8.03
CA PRO A 113 2.76 -13.74 8.84
C PRO A 113 1.69 -13.20 9.81
N GLN A 114 1.79 -11.92 10.18
CA GLN A 114 0.81 -11.24 11.01
C GLN A 114 -0.45 -10.81 10.24
N VAL A 115 -0.39 -10.68 8.91
CA VAL A 115 -1.55 -10.34 8.08
C VAL A 115 -2.38 -11.61 7.90
N ARG A 116 -3.49 -11.69 8.63
CA ARG A 116 -4.37 -12.87 8.61
C ARG A 116 -5.29 -12.90 7.40
N ARG A 117 -5.66 -11.72 6.93
CA ARG A 117 -6.56 -11.53 5.80
C ARG A 117 -6.39 -10.14 5.20
N VAL A 118 -6.59 -10.05 3.89
CA VAL A 118 -6.81 -8.79 3.18
C VAL A 118 -8.22 -8.82 2.58
N SER A 119 -9.00 -7.77 2.82
CA SER A 119 -10.36 -7.60 2.28
C SER A 119 -10.39 -6.30 1.48
N VAL A 120 -10.56 -6.38 0.17
CA VAL A 120 -10.58 -5.23 -0.74
C VAL A 120 -12.03 -4.91 -1.10
N TRP A 121 -12.42 -3.64 -0.95
CA TRP A 121 -13.79 -3.16 -1.13
C TRP A 121 -13.85 -2.02 -2.13
N GLY A 122 -14.86 -2.08 -3.00
CA GLY A 122 -15.11 -1.04 -4.00
C GLY A 122 -14.32 -1.24 -5.29
N CYS A 123 -13.92 -2.47 -5.60
CA CYS A 123 -13.23 -2.74 -6.86
C CYS A 123 -14.15 -2.49 -8.06
N GLY A 124 -13.59 -1.87 -9.09
CA GLY A 124 -14.21 -1.74 -10.39
C GLY A 124 -14.47 -3.12 -10.97
N ASN A 125 -15.70 -3.33 -11.43
CA ASN A 125 -16.14 -4.63 -11.92
C ASN A 125 -15.18 -5.19 -12.97
N PHE A 126 -14.79 -4.41 -13.98
CA PHE A 126 -14.00 -4.88 -15.14
C PHE A 126 -12.68 -5.60 -14.80
N GLU A 127 -12.01 -5.28 -13.69
CA GLU A 127 -10.77 -5.95 -13.28
C GLU A 127 -11.01 -7.30 -12.61
N CYS A 128 -12.21 -7.48 -12.05
CA CYS A 128 -12.62 -8.69 -11.35
C CYS A 128 -13.24 -9.73 -12.30
N TRP A 129 -13.58 -9.35 -13.54
CA TRP A 129 -14.16 -10.26 -14.54
C TRP A 129 -13.11 -10.84 -15.49
N TRP A 130 -13.50 -11.92 -16.17
CA TRP A 130 -12.71 -12.49 -17.24
C TRP A 130 -12.47 -11.45 -18.35
N PRO A 131 -11.24 -11.32 -18.90
CA PRO A 131 -10.05 -12.12 -18.64
C PRO A 131 -9.10 -11.53 -17.58
N HIS A 132 -9.34 -10.31 -17.08
CA HIS A 132 -8.43 -9.58 -16.18
C HIS A 132 -8.19 -10.29 -14.84
N GLN A 133 -9.15 -11.13 -14.46
CA GLN A 133 -9.13 -11.93 -13.26
C GLN A 133 -8.09 -13.08 -13.27
N ILE A 134 -7.52 -13.45 -14.43
CA ILE A 134 -6.67 -14.64 -14.63
C ILE A 134 -5.38 -14.58 -13.80
N PHE A 135 -4.80 -13.39 -13.64
CA PHE A 135 -3.54 -13.20 -12.93
C PHE A 135 -3.72 -12.75 -11.48
N GLY A 136 -4.97 -12.70 -10.98
CA GLY A 136 -5.25 -12.47 -9.58
C GLY A 136 -4.75 -13.62 -8.70
N ASN A 137 -4.51 -13.34 -7.43
CA ASN A 137 -4.06 -14.34 -6.46
C ASN A 137 -5.21 -15.28 -6.02
N ARG A 138 -5.65 -16.13 -6.95
CA ARG A 138 -6.71 -17.13 -6.76
C ARG A 138 -6.40 -18.14 -5.66
N ARG A 139 -5.12 -18.37 -5.39
CA ARG A 139 -4.68 -19.24 -4.30
C ARG A 139 -5.06 -18.63 -2.95
N ALA A 140 -4.80 -17.33 -2.75
CA ALA A 140 -5.16 -16.62 -1.53
C ALA A 140 -6.68 -16.54 -1.34
N GLU A 141 -7.43 -16.29 -2.42
CA GLU A 141 -8.90 -16.29 -2.36
C GLU A 141 -9.45 -17.64 -1.93
N ARG A 142 -9.00 -18.74 -2.56
CA ARG A 142 -9.42 -20.10 -2.17
C ARG A 142 -9.03 -20.47 -0.75
N ALA A 143 -7.95 -19.89 -0.22
CA ALA A 143 -7.53 -20.09 1.17
C ALA A 143 -8.31 -19.23 2.17
N GLY A 144 -9.21 -18.33 1.71
CA GLY A 144 -9.99 -17.45 2.58
C GLY A 144 -9.17 -16.34 3.26
N ILE A 145 -7.96 -16.05 2.74
CA ILE A 145 -7.07 -15.01 3.25
C ILE A 145 -7.08 -13.75 2.36
N LEU A 146 -7.70 -13.82 1.18
CA LEU A 146 -7.99 -12.67 0.33
C LEU A 146 -9.48 -12.67 -0.03
N GLU A 147 -10.14 -11.54 0.19
CA GLU A 147 -11.51 -11.30 -0.25
C GLU A 147 -11.55 -10.04 -1.11
N VAL A 148 -12.27 -10.09 -2.23
CA VAL A 148 -12.46 -8.94 -3.13
C VAL A 148 -13.96 -8.73 -3.31
N HIS A 149 -14.41 -7.54 -2.93
CA HIS A 149 -15.80 -7.11 -2.90
C HIS A 149 -15.99 -5.97 -3.92
N PRO A 150 -16.25 -6.30 -5.20
CA PRO A 150 -16.47 -5.30 -6.23
C PRO A 150 -17.80 -4.56 -6.03
N TRP A 151 -17.97 -3.41 -6.72
CA TRP A 151 -19.26 -2.71 -6.75
C TRP A 151 -20.37 -3.62 -7.31
N ALA A 152 -21.54 -3.58 -6.68
CA ALA A 152 -22.73 -4.31 -7.10
C ALA A 152 -23.26 -3.84 -8.47
#